data_AF-A0A6M4NRW9-F1
#
_entry.id   AF-A0A6M4NRW9-F1
#
_cell.length_a   1.000
_cell.length_b   1.000
_cell.length_c   1.000
_cell.angle_alpha   90.00
_cell.angle_beta   90.00
_cell.angle_gamma   90.00
#
_symmetry.space_group_name_H-M   'P 1'
#
loop_
_entity.id
_entity.type
_entity.pdbx_description
1 polymer ?
#
loop_
_entity_poly.entity_id
_entity_poly.type
_entity_poly.pdbx_seq_one_letter_code
_entity_poly.pdbx_strand_id
1 'polypeptide(L)'
;MPLNLILHLSNSRHPILIDQPEDNLDNRTIYSQLNDFVRLRKADRQIIMVTHNANLVVGTDAECVIVSNQSGQRSGIENSEFRFEYYTGSLECSFTSQDDSGRLHTRGIREHVCEILEGGIQAFKERERKYGL
;
A
#
# COMPACT_ATOMS: atom_id res chain seq x y z
N MET A 1 12.76 -14.36 16.67
CA MET A 1 11.83 -13.62 17.55
C MET A 1 10.70 -13.11 16.68
N PRO A 2 9.46 -13.60 16.80
CA PRO A 2 8.44 -13.28 15.82
C PRO A 2 8.05 -11.80 15.91
N LEU A 3 7.86 -11.16 14.75
CA LEU A 3 7.47 -9.76 14.54
C LEU A 3 6.36 -9.27 15.51
N ASN A 4 5.47 -10.19 15.88
CA ASN A 4 4.36 -10.00 16.82
C ASN A 4 4.78 -9.45 18.19
N LEU A 5 6.01 -9.75 18.66
CA LEU A 5 6.51 -9.32 19.96
C LEU A 5 7.05 -7.88 19.94
N ILE A 6 7.68 -7.43 18.85
CA ILE A 6 8.22 -6.05 18.74
C ILE A 6 7.08 -5.04 18.61
N LEU A 7 6.04 -5.40 17.87
CA LEU A 7 4.89 -4.53 17.64
C LEU A 7 4.07 -4.28 18.93
N HIS A 8 3.93 -5.29 19.79
CA HIS A 8 3.16 -5.17 21.04
C HIS A 8 3.92 -4.53 22.21
N LEU A 9 5.24 -4.64 22.28
CA LEU A 9 5.99 -4.33 23.52
C LEU A 9 6.43 -2.87 23.70
N SER A 10 6.41 -2.02 22.67
CA SER A 10 6.82 -0.62 22.84
C SER A 10 5.62 0.34 22.91
N ASN A 11 5.40 0.97 24.07
CA ASN A 11 4.57 2.19 24.21
C ASN A 11 5.25 3.43 23.60
N SER A 12 6.32 3.21 22.86
CA SER A 12 7.10 4.25 22.22
C SER A 12 6.41 4.74 20.95
N ARG A 13 6.46 6.06 20.73
CA ARG A 13 5.94 6.74 19.53
C ARG A 13 6.96 6.87 18.40
N HIS A 14 8.15 6.27 18.52
CA HIS A 14 9.15 6.31 17.45
C HIS A 14 8.61 5.66 16.17
N PRO A 15 8.94 6.16 14.96
CA PRO A 15 8.48 5.57 13.71
C PRO A 15 8.81 4.07 13.60
N ILE A 16 7.94 3.31 12.94
CA ILE A 16 8.21 1.92 12.55
C ILE A 16 8.48 1.90 11.05
N LEU A 17 9.56 1.23 10.66
CA LEU A 17 9.80 0.82 9.29
C LEU A 17 9.57 -0.69 9.20
N ILE A 18 8.67 -1.12 8.31
CA ILE A 18 8.34 -2.52 8.08
C ILE A 18 8.62 -2.84 6.62
N ASP A 19 9.52 -3.78 6.37
CA ASP A 19 9.87 -4.22 5.03
C ASP A 19 9.34 -5.63 4.79
N GLN A 20 8.65 -5.82 3.67
CA GLN A 20 8.00 -7.06 3.25
C GLN A 20 7.32 -7.82 4.40
N PRO A 21 6.37 -7.19 5.13
CA PRO A 21 5.71 -7.85 6.25
C PRO A 21 5.10 -9.19 5.86
N GLU A 22 4.65 -9.35 4.61
CA GLU A 22 4.01 -10.54 4.05
C GLU A 22 4.89 -11.79 3.93
N ASP A 23 6.22 -11.66 3.84
CA ASP A 23 7.13 -12.78 3.59
C ASP A 23 7.20 -13.79 4.75
N ASN A 24 6.58 -13.45 5.89
CA ASN A 24 6.42 -14.34 7.05
C ASN A 24 4.95 -14.56 7.45
N LEU A 25 3.97 -14.17 6.63
CA LEU A 25 2.53 -14.23 6.96
C LEU A 25 1.82 -15.29 6.13
N ASP A 26 2.14 -16.56 6.40
CA ASP A 26 1.53 -17.68 5.67
C ASP A 26 0.09 -17.99 6.14
N ASN A 27 -0.40 -17.30 7.18
CA ASN A 27 -1.69 -17.54 7.81
C ASN A 27 -2.58 -16.29 7.75
N ARG A 28 -3.81 -16.46 7.23
CA ARG A 28 -4.87 -15.43 7.15
C ARG A 28 -5.09 -14.68 8.47
N THR A 29 -4.89 -15.38 9.60
CA THR A 29 -4.98 -14.81 10.96
C THR A 29 -3.89 -13.78 11.22
N ILE A 30 -2.67 -14.02 10.76
CA ILE A 30 -1.55 -13.09 10.96
C ILE A 30 -1.76 -11.84 10.11
N TYR A 31 -2.30 -12.01 8.90
CA TYR A 31 -2.73 -10.90 8.03
C TYR A 31 -3.74 -9.98 8.71
N SER A 32 -4.80 -10.55 9.31
CA SER A 32 -5.79 -9.75 10.04
C SER A 32 -5.18 -9.05 11.26
N GLN A 33 -4.29 -9.72 12.00
CA GLN A 33 -3.61 -9.12 13.15
C GLN A 33 -2.73 -7.93 12.75
N LEU A 34 -2.00 -8.04 11.64
CA LEU A 34 -1.19 -6.94 11.12
C LEU A 34 -2.06 -5.75 10.72
N ASN A 35 -3.15 -6.00 9.97
CA ASN A 35 -4.09 -4.96 9.57
C ASN A 35 -4.66 -4.21 10.78
N ASP A 36 -5.13 -4.95 11.78
CA ASP A 36 -5.68 -4.37 13.01
C ASP A 36 -4.61 -3.60 13.79
N PHE A 37 -3.40 -4.15 13.90
CA PHE A 37 -2.27 -3.48 14.54
C PHE A 37 -1.96 -2.14 13.89
N VAL A 38 -1.76 -2.12 12.57
CA VAL A 38 -1.40 -0.88 11.84
C VAL A 38 -2.54 0.13 11.97
N ARG A 39 -3.79 -0.29 11.81
CA ARG A 39 -4.96 0.59 11.94
C ARG A 39 -5.09 1.22 13.31
N LEU A 40 -4.77 0.49 14.37
CA LEU A 40 -4.82 1.02 15.74
C LEU A 40 -3.63 1.93 16.06
N ARG A 41 -2.42 1.57 15.62
CA ARG A 41 -1.19 2.30 15.98
C ARG A 41 -0.89 3.50 15.08
N LYS A 42 -1.37 3.54 13.84
CA LYS A 42 -1.15 4.69 12.95
C LYS A 42 -1.70 6.02 13.49
N ALA A 43 -2.63 5.96 14.46
CA ALA A 43 -3.22 7.13 15.10
C ALA A 43 -2.25 7.89 16.03
N ASP A 44 -1.27 7.22 16.63
CA ASP A 44 -0.33 7.82 17.59
C ASP A 44 1.15 7.53 17.27
N ARG A 45 1.41 6.79 16.19
CA ARG A 45 2.73 6.37 15.75
C ARG A 45 2.84 6.35 14.22
N GLN A 46 3.90 6.94 13.66
CA GLN A 46 4.16 6.84 12.23
C GLN A 46 4.60 5.42 11.86
N ILE A 47 3.98 4.86 10.83
CA ILE A 47 4.30 3.54 10.29
C ILE A 47 4.58 3.70 8.79
N ILE A 48 5.76 3.28 8.36
CA ILE A 48 6.16 3.25 6.96
C ILE A 48 6.34 1.78 6.60
N MET A 49 5.63 1.34 5.57
CA MET A 49 5.60 -0.05 5.16
C MET A 49 5.94 -0.16 3.68
N VAL A 50 6.88 -1.04 3.36
CA VAL A 50 7.25 -1.40 1.99
C VAL A 50 6.71 -2.80 1.73
N THR A 51 5.88 -2.94 0.70
CA THR A 51 5.19 -4.20 0.40
C THR A 51 4.90 -4.29 -1.09
N HIS A 52 4.87 -5.51 -1.62
CA HIS A 52 4.35 -5.78 -2.95
C HIS A 52 2.89 -6.25 -2.91
N ASN A 53 2.32 -6.42 -1.72
CA ASN A 53 0.95 -6.88 -1.55
C ASN A 53 -0.03 -5.71 -1.39
N ALA A 54 -0.74 -5.37 -2.47
CA ALA A 54 -1.75 -4.33 -2.48
C ALA A 54 -2.92 -4.56 -1.48
N ASN A 55 -3.18 -5.82 -1.06
CA ASN A 55 -4.18 -6.09 -0.04
C ASN A 55 -3.78 -5.52 1.33
N LEU A 56 -2.48 -5.43 1.65
CA LEU A 56 -2.03 -4.75 2.87
C LEU A 56 -2.29 -3.26 2.77
N VAL A 57 -1.99 -2.63 1.63
CA VAL A 57 -2.22 -1.19 1.41
C VAL A 57 -3.69 -0.83 1.69
N VAL A 58 -4.64 -1.62 1.15
CA VAL A 58 -6.07 -1.42 1.38
C VAL A 58 -6.48 -1.84 2.80
N GLY A 59 -6.01 -2.99 3.28
CA GLY A 59 -6.39 -3.60 4.56
C GLY A 59 -5.91 -2.83 5.79
N THR A 60 -4.75 -2.17 5.71
CA THR A 60 -4.23 -1.28 6.75
C THR A 60 -4.83 0.12 6.69
N ASP A 61 -5.65 0.41 5.68
CA ASP A 61 -6.26 1.71 5.44
C ASP A 61 -5.20 2.82 5.29
N ALA A 62 -4.25 2.67 4.37
CA ALA A 62 -3.14 3.61 4.22
C ALA A 62 -3.61 5.04 3.86
N GLU A 63 -3.13 6.05 4.60
CA GLU A 63 -3.42 7.46 4.32
C GLU A 63 -2.60 8.01 3.14
N CYS A 64 -1.36 7.54 3.02
CA CYS A 64 -0.44 7.94 1.96
C CYS A 64 0.14 6.68 1.33
N VAL A 65 -0.03 6.55 0.02
CA VAL A 65 0.53 5.49 -0.79
C VAL A 65 1.60 6.11 -1.68
N ILE A 66 2.73 5.41 -1.82
CA ILE A 66 3.80 5.76 -2.75
C ILE A 66 3.95 4.59 -3.70
N VAL A 67 3.52 4.77 -4.94
CA VAL A 67 3.68 3.80 -6.02
C VAL A 67 5.04 4.02 -6.64
N SER A 68 5.84 2.97 -6.75
CA SER A 68 7.14 3.01 -7.43
C SER A 68 7.08 2.27 -8.76
N ASN A 69 7.66 2.83 -9.81
CA ASN A 69 7.89 2.13 -11.07
C ASN A 69 9.37 2.12 -11.44
N GLN A 70 9.88 0.94 -11.81
CA GLN A 70 11.23 0.78 -12.31
C GLN A 70 11.21 0.51 -13.82
N SER A 71 11.80 1.42 -14.59
CA SER A 71 11.97 1.24 -16.04
C SER A 71 12.82 0.00 -16.35
N GLY A 72 12.45 -0.71 -17.42
CA GLY A 72 13.17 -1.91 -17.90
C GLY A 72 12.84 -3.22 -17.18
N GLN A 73 11.92 -3.24 -16.20
CA GLN A 73 11.43 -4.51 -15.60
C GLN A 73 10.41 -5.23 -16.49
N ARG A 74 9.64 -4.48 -17.30
CA ARG A 74 8.66 -5.02 -18.27
C ARG A 74 8.65 -4.15 -19.53
N SER A 75 8.61 -4.77 -20.70
CA SER A 75 8.49 -4.06 -21.98
C SER A 75 7.17 -3.26 -22.02
N GLY A 76 7.23 -1.99 -22.40
CA GLY A 76 6.06 -1.10 -22.47
C GLY A 76 5.67 -0.43 -21.15
N ILE A 77 6.52 -0.51 -20.12
CA ILE A 77 6.35 0.19 -18.83
C ILE A 77 7.55 1.11 -18.61
N GLU A 78 7.68 2.12 -19.47
CA GLU A 78 8.78 3.07 -19.40
C GLU A 78 8.42 4.28 -18.53
N ASN A 79 9.44 4.75 -17.82
CA ASN A 79 9.42 5.98 -17.04
C ASN A 79 9.68 7.18 -17.95
N SER A 80 9.31 8.38 -17.51
CA SER A 80 9.50 9.59 -18.32
C SER A 80 10.94 10.05 -18.35
N GLU A 81 11.65 10.00 -17.22
CA GLU A 81 13.00 10.56 -17.10
C GLU A 81 13.96 9.64 -16.34
N PHE A 82 13.53 9.02 -15.23
CA PHE A 82 14.45 8.30 -14.33
C PHE A 82 14.23 6.79 -14.33
N ARG A 83 15.28 6.02 -13.99
CA ARG A 83 15.16 4.55 -13.83
C ARG A 83 14.11 4.16 -12.78
N PHE A 84 14.00 4.95 -11.72
CA PHE A 84 12.98 4.77 -10.67
C PHE A 84 12.17 6.06 -10.57
N GLU A 85 10.86 5.93 -10.65
CA GLU A 85 9.93 7.04 -10.47
C GLU A 85 8.89 6.67 -9.42
N TYR A 86 8.33 7.70 -8.79
CA TYR A 86 7.40 7.56 -7.68
C TYR A 86 6.22 8.49 -7.89
N TYR A 87 5.04 7.99 -7.55
CA TYR A 87 3.82 8.77 -7.51
C TYR A 87 3.12 8.55 -6.19
N THR A 88 2.65 9.65 -5.58
CA THR A 88 2.10 9.62 -4.23
C THR A 88 0.73 10.27 -4.16
N GLY A 89 -0.09 9.75 -3.26
CA GLY A 89 -1.41 10.27 -2.97
C GLY A 89 -2.13 9.37 -1.98
N SER A 90 -3.36 9.72 -1.67
CA SER A 90 -4.24 8.91 -0.83
C SER A 90 -4.94 7.81 -1.64
N LEU A 91 -5.48 6.80 -0.95
CA LEU A 91 -6.19 5.68 -1.57
C LEU A 91 -7.43 6.11 -2.37
N GLU A 92 -8.05 7.24 -2.02
CA GLU A 92 -9.18 7.82 -2.74
C GLU A 92 -8.80 8.62 -3.99
N CYS A 93 -7.51 8.88 -4.21
CA CYS A 93 -7.04 9.55 -5.43
C CYS A 93 -7.33 8.65 -6.64
N SER A 94 -8.36 9.02 -7.41
CA SER A 94 -8.83 8.27 -8.56
C SER A 94 -9.06 9.17 -9.76
N PHE A 95 -8.40 8.83 -10.86
CA PHE A 95 -8.61 9.43 -12.17
C PHE A 95 -7.93 8.58 -13.24
N THR A 96 -8.28 8.85 -14.50
CA THR A 96 -7.56 8.36 -15.67
C THR A 96 -7.38 9.52 -16.62
N SER A 97 -6.14 9.78 -17.03
CA SER A 97 -5.76 10.79 -18.01
C SER A 97 -5.31 10.12 -19.31
N GLN A 98 -5.50 10.81 -20.43
CA GLN A 98 -4.97 10.41 -21.75
C GLN A 98 -3.59 11.03 -22.03
N ASP A 99 -3.01 11.71 -21.04
CA ASP A 99 -1.71 12.36 -21.17
C ASP A 99 -0.56 11.33 -21.21
N ASP A 100 0.54 11.70 -21.87
CA ASP A 100 1.72 10.85 -22.07
C ASP A 100 2.86 11.25 -21.11
N SER A 101 2.52 11.91 -20.00
CA SER A 101 3.44 12.42 -18.98
C SER A 101 4.08 11.32 -18.09
N GLY A 102 4.19 10.10 -18.62
CA GLY A 102 4.70 8.93 -17.91
C GLY A 102 3.60 8.12 -17.23
N ARG A 103 3.78 6.80 -17.20
CA ARG A 103 2.74 5.84 -16.77
C ARG A 103 2.15 6.16 -15.39
N LEU A 104 2.99 6.58 -14.44
CA LEU A 104 2.56 6.87 -13.08
C LEU A 104 1.59 8.06 -12.99
N HIS A 105 1.70 9.04 -13.90
CA HIS A 105 0.86 10.24 -13.93
C HIS A 105 -0.44 10.08 -14.73
N THR A 106 -0.58 8.99 -15.49
CA THR A 106 -1.79 8.71 -16.27
C THR A 106 -2.99 8.28 -15.44
N ARG A 107 -2.79 7.92 -14.16
CA ARG A 107 -3.85 7.35 -13.31
C ARG A 107 -3.66 7.66 -11.82
N GLY A 108 -4.76 7.60 -11.09
CA GLY A 108 -4.78 7.77 -9.64
C GLY A 108 -4.18 6.59 -8.87
N ILE A 109 -3.95 6.81 -7.57
CA ILE A 109 -3.47 5.78 -6.64
C ILE A 109 -4.42 4.60 -6.61
N ARG A 110 -5.74 4.84 -6.64
CA ARG A 110 -6.74 3.77 -6.65
C ARG A 110 -6.52 2.82 -7.82
N GLU A 111 -6.32 3.35 -9.01
CA GLU A 111 -6.10 2.56 -10.23
C GLU A 111 -4.76 1.81 -10.19
N HIS A 112 -3.70 2.43 -9.67
CA HIS A 112 -2.41 1.76 -9.45
C HIS A 112 -2.53 0.60 -8.46
N VAL A 113 -3.20 0.80 -7.33
CA VAL A 113 -3.42 -0.25 -6.32
C VAL A 113 -4.26 -1.38 -6.91
N CYS A 114 -5.35 -1.07 -7.63
CA CYS A 114 -6.18 -2.06 -8.30
C CYS A 114 -5.43 -2.90 -9.33
N GLU A 115 -4.47 -2.31 -10.06
CA GLU A 115 -3.64 -3.05 -11.02
C GLU A 115 -2.76 -4.09 -10.34
N ILE A 116 -2.25 -3.77 -9.14
CA ILE A 116 -1.38 -4.66 -8.36
C ILE A 116 -2.20 -5.69 -7.57
N LEU A 117 -3.45 -5.37 -7.23
CA LEU A 117 -4.28 -6.17 -6.34
C LEU A 117 -4.85 -7.40 -7.06
N GLU A 118 -4.26 -8.57 -6.81
CA GLU A 118 -4.82 -9.86 -7.18
C GLU A 118 -6.16 -10.09 -6.42
N GLY A 119 -7.29 -10.04 -7.14
CA GLY A 119 -8.65 -10.06 -6.55
C GLY A 119 -9.35 -8.68 -6.47
N GLY A 120 -8.67 -7.63 -6.94
CA GLY A 120 -9.04 -6.23 -7.21
C GLY A 120 -10.23 -5.60 -6.49
N ILE A 121 -11.43 -6.08 -6.82
CA ILE A 121 -12.68 -5.34 -6.58
C ILE A 121 -13.23 -5.62 -5.17
N GLN A 122 -12.98 -6.79 -4.60
CA GLN A 122 -13.59 -7.19 -3.33
C GLN A 122 -13.04 -6.40 -2.12
N ALA A 123 -11.73 -6.12 -2.09
CA ALA A 123 -11.09 -5.35 -1.02
C ALA A 123 -11.57 -3.88 -1.00
N PHE A 124 -11.79 -3.28 -2.17
CA PHE A 124 -12.36 -1.93 -2.26
C PHE A 124 -13.83 -1.89 -1.84
N LYS A 125 -14.65 -2.89 -2.22
CA LYS A 125 -16.05 -2.99 -1.79
C LYS A 125 -16.21 -3.08 -0.27
N GLU A 126 -15.30 -3.77 0.41
CA GLU A 126 -15.30 -3.82 1.89
C GLU A 126 -15.01 -2.45 2.52
N ARG A 127 -14.15 -1.65 1.88
CA ARG A 127 -13.85 -0.26 2.26
C ARG A 127 -15.01 0.69 1.98
N GLU A 128 -15.60 0.66 0.79
CA GLU A 128 -16.76 1.52 0.42
C GLU A 128 -17.92 1.30 1.39
N ARG A 129 -18.24 0.03 1.69
CA ARG A 129 -19.27 -0.32 2.68
C ARG A 129 -19.00 0.23 4.08
N LYS A 130 -17.72 0.38 4.46
CA LYS A 130 -17.32 0.88 5.78
C LYS A 130 -17.50 2.40 5.92
N TYR A 131 -17.34 3.15 4.83
CA TYR A 131 -17.46 4.62 4.83
C TYR A 131 -18.77 5.14 4.21
N GLY A 132 -19.61 4.25 3.67
CA GLY A 132 -20.94 4.62 3.14
C GLY A 132 -20.90 5.39 1.84
N LEU A 133 -19.91 5.11 0.99
CA LEU A 133 -19.78 5.65 -0.37
C LEU A 133 -20.59 4.82 -1.37
#